data_AF-A0A3C1DYK3-F1
#
_entry.id   AF-A0A3C1DYK3-F1
#
_cell.length_a   1.000
_cell.length_b   1.000
_cell.length_c   1.000
_cell.angle_alpha   90.00
_cell.angle_beta   90.00
_cell.angle_gamma   90.00
#
_symmetry.space_group_name_H-M   'P 1'
#
loop_
_entity.id
_entity.type
_entity.pdbx_description
1 polymer ?
#
loop_
_entity_poly.entity_id
_entity_poly.type
_entity_poly.pdbx_seq_one_letter_code
_entity_poly.pdbx_strand_id
1 'polypeptide(L)'
;TPRTVGKVSGLGWGAGYLGGIVLLLFVLLGLVGLTASSGGFLGVPHDNGLNIRIIAVISAAWTLVFSLPILFTVPEIEANNRRMKVGFFQSYVVLVRDIAALWRESRNTVLFLISSALFRDGLVGVFTFGGILAQGTFGFSSGQVIIFAIAANVVAGVSTFISGLFDDRFGAKPVIVVSLVGLILAGIGVFFAHDLGAGAFWVGGLILSLFVGPAQSASRTFLARITPAGREGEVFGLYATTGRAVSFLAPLLFSAFVAIAGAQ
;
A
#
# COMPACT_ATOMS: atom_id res chain seq x y z
N THR A 1 3.25 -8.58 -21.81
CA THR A 1 2.66 -7.85 -22.96
C THR A 1 1.61 -6.88 -22.45
N PRO A 2 1.20 -5.84 -23.20
CA PRO A 2 0.17 -4.88 -22.75
C PRO A 2 -1.14 -5.52 -22.27
N ARG A 3 -1.46 -6.72 -22.79
CA ARG A 3 -2.66 -7.50 -22.46
C ARG A 3 -2.58 -8.26 -21.13
N THR A 4 -1.40 -8.45 -20.54
CA THR A 4 -1.20 -9.23 -19.30
C THR A 4 -0.58 -8.40 -18.17
N VAL A 5 -0.53 -7.08 -18.33
CA VAL A 5 0.09 -6.19 -17.32
C VAL A 5 -0.67 -6.28 -16.00
N GLY A 6 -1.99 -6.50 -16.00
CA GLY A 6 -2.78 -6.67 -14.78
C GLY A 6 -2.43 -7.95 -14.04
N LYS A 7 -2.29 -9.09 -14.73
CA LYS A 7 -1.77 -10.33 -14.14
C LYS A 7 -0.38 -10.17 -13.55
N VAL A 8 0.55 -9.52 -14.26
CA VAL A 8 1.94 -9.34 -13.77
C VAL A 8 1.96 -8.40 -12.56
N SER A 9 1.20 -7.29 -12.60
CA SER A 9 1.07 -6.37 -11.47
C SER A 9 0.42 -7.04 -10.25
N GLY A 10 -0.65 -7.81 -10.48
CA GLY A 10 -1.35 -8.58 -9.44
C GLY A 10 -0.48 -9.66 -8.83
N LEU A 11 0.32 -10.37 -9.63
CA LEU A 11 1.31 -11.35 -9.15
C LEU A 11 2.40 -10.67 -8.33
N GLY A 12 2.94 -9.53 -8.79
CA GLY A 12 3.96 -8.78 -8.06
C GLY A 12 3.46 -8.29 -6.70
N TRP A 13 2.26 -7.71 -6.66
CA TRP A 13 1.63 -7.31 -5.40
C TRP A 13 1.28 -8.51 -4.50
N GLY A 14 0.70 -9.56 -5.06
CA GLY A 14 0.37 -10.78 -4.32
C GLY A 14 1.59 -11.47 -3.73
N ALA A 15 2.69 -11.56 -4.48
CA ALA A 15 3.98 -12.07 -3.99
C ALA A 15 4.54 -11.18 -2.87
N GLY A 16 4.36 -9.86 -2.95
CA GLY A 16 4.70 -8.93 -1.88
C GLY A 16 3.90 -9.19 -0.59
N TYR A 17 2.58 -9.38 -0.70
CA TYR A 17 1.75 -9.77 0.45
C TYR A 17 2.18 -11.13 1.02
N LEU A 18 2.37 -12.14 0.17
CA LEU A 18 2.81 -13.47 0.61
C LEU A 18 4.18 -13.41 1.31
N GLY A 19 5.17 -12.77 0.71
CA GLY A 19 6.49 -12.59 1.31
C GLY A 19 6.44 -11.83 2.63
N GLY A 20 5.62 -10.77 2.70
CA GLY A 20 5.37 -10.01 3.92
C GLY A 20 4.74 -10.86 5.03
N ILE A 21 3.72 -11.68 4.71
CA ILE A 21 3.07 -12.59 5.65
C ILE A 21 4.06 -13.65 6.14
N VAL A 22 4.84 -14.26 5.26
CA VAL A 22 5.86 -15.27 5.62
C VAL A 22 6.88 -14.67 6.58
N LEU A 23 7.42 -13.49 6.25
CA LEU A 23 8.38 -12.80 7.09
C LEU A 23 7.76 -12.41 8.45
N LEU A 24 6.53 -11.89 8.43
CA LEU A 24 5.81 -11.50 9.64
C LEU A 24 5.56 -12.70 10.54
N LEU A 25 5.10 -13.83 10.01
CA LEU A 25 4.89 -15.06 10.80
C LEU A 25 6.21 -15.61 11.35
N PHE A 26 7.28 -15.61 10.54
CA PHE A 26 8.60 -16.04 10.97
C PHE A 26 9.09 -15.20 12.15
N VAL A 27 8.97 -13.88 12.05
CA VAL A 27 9.41 -12.96 13.11
C VAL A 27 8.49 -13.01 14.33
N LEU A 28 7.17 -13.10 14.14
CA LEU A 28 6.20 -13.18 15.22
C LEU A 28 6.42 -14.45 16.05
N LEU A 29 6.50 -15.61 15.40
CA LEU A 29 6.71 -16.89 16.08
C LEU A 29 8.16 -17.04 16.61
N GLY A 30 9.13 -16.45 15.92
CA GLY A 30 10.55 -16.55 16.23
C GLY A 30 11.01 -15.64 17.35
N LEU A 31 10.60 -14.37 17.34
CA LEU A 31 11.17 -13.31 18.21
C LEU A 31 10.18 -12.69 19.19
N VAL A 32 8.88 -12.76 18.89
CA VAL A 32 7.85 -12.12 19.73
C VAL A 32 7.09 -13.14 20.56
N GLY A 33 6.87 -14.34 20.02
CA GLY A 33 5.99 -15.35 20.60
C GLY A 33 4.51 -14.96 20.50
N LEU A 34 3.63 -15.94 20.69
CA LEU A 34 2.17 -15.71 20.79
C LEU A 34 1.74 -15.31 22.21
N THR A 35 2.64 -15.46 23.18
CA THR A 35 2.44 -15.12 24.59
C THR A 35 3.54 -14.17 25.05
N ALA A 36 3.18 -13.13 25.82
CA ALA A 36 4.07 -12.02 26.22
C ALA A 36 5.31 -12.44 27.03
N SER A 37 5.38 -13.69 27.51
CA SER A 37 6.46 -14.26 28.30
C SER A 37 7.44 -15.13 27.51
N SER A 38 7.20 -15.39 26.22
CA SER A 38 8.04 -16.26 25.41
C SER A 38 8.75 -15.45 24.32
N GLY A 39 10.08 -15.42 24.32
CA GLY A 39 10.91 -14.82 23.25
C GLY A 39 10.85 -15.54 21.89
N GLY A 40 9.68 -16.09 21.55
CA GLY A 40 9.44 -17.01 20.44
C GLY A 40 10.28 -18.29 20.51
N PHE A 41 10.34 -19.02 19.39
CA PHE A 41 11.17 -20.23 19.30
C PHE A 41 12.68 -19.92 19.28
N LEU A 42 13.09 -18.66 19.04
CA LEU A 42 14.50 -18.26 19.09
C LEU A 42 14.95 -17.85 20.50
N GLY A 43 14.02 -17.76 21.46
CA GLY A 43 14.33 -17.46 22.86
C GLY A 43 14.93 -16.06 23.08
N VAL A 44 14.63 -15.10 22.22
CA VAL A 44 15.24 -13.76 22.28
C VAL A 44 14.59 -12.93 23.40
N PRO A 45 15.36 -12.36 24.33
CA PRO A 45 14.82 -11.51 25.39
C PRO A 45 14.10 -10.27 24.84
N HIS A 46 13.06 -9.83 25.56
CA HIS A 46 12.34 -8.58 25.26
C HIS A 46 13.02 -7.34 25.86
N ASP A 47 14.14 -7.51 26.56
CA ASP A 47 14.87 -6.45 27.24
C ASP A 47 15.25 -5.32 26.27
N ASN A 48 14.91 -4.09 26.65
CA ASN A 48 15.21 -2.88 25.88
C ASN A 48 14.74 -2.92 24.40
N GLY A 49 13.72 -3.74 24.09
CA GLY A 49 13.21 -3.94 22.74
C GLY A 49 14.20 -4.63 21.80
N LEU A 50 15.11 -5.47 22.32
CA LEU A 50 16.10 -6.20 21.54
C LEU A 50 15.45 -7.02 20.41
N ASN A 51 14.36 -7.71 20.74
CA ASN A 51 13.54 -8.44 19.76
C ASN A 51 13.17 -7.54 18.57
N ILE A 52 12.61 -6.34 18.79
CA ILE A 52 12.20 -5.38 17.76
C ILE A 52 13.38 -4.93 16.89
N ARG A 53 14.56 -4.69 17.48
CA ARG A 53 15.76 -4.31 16.72
C ARG A 53 16.22 -5.44 15.79
N ILE A 54 16.14 -6.68 16.25
CA ILE A 54 16.46 -7.85 15.43
C ILE A 54 15.42 -8.01 14.30
N ILE A 55 14.14 -7.71 14.53
CA ILE A 55 13.13 -7.65 13.44
C ILE A 55 13.58 -6.74 12.31
N ALA A 56 14.09 -5.55 12.64
CA ALA A 56 14.55 -4.58 11.65
C ALA A 56 15.73 -5.11 10.82
N VAL A 57 16.70 -5.78 11.47
CA VAL A 57 17.84 -6.40 10.79
C VAL A 57 17.40 -7.54 9.88
N ILE A 58 16.53 -8.43 10.35
CA ILE A 58 15.98 -9.54 9.55
C ILE A 58 15.19 -9.00 8.35
N SER A 59 14.40 -7.95 8.54
CA SER A 59 13.65 -7.33 7.45
C SER A 59 14.56 -6.68 6.39
N ALA A 60 15.66 -6.05 6.82
CA ALA A 60 16.67 -5.51 5.92
C ALA A 60 17.37 -6.64 5.14
N ALA A 61 17.76 -7.72 5.81
CA ALA A 61 18.38 -8.88 5.18
C ALA A 61 17.44 -9.57 4.19
N TRP A 62 16.17 -9.76 4.56
CA TRP A 62 15.14 -10.30 3.67
C TRP A 62 15.01 -9.46 2.41
N THR A 63 14.86 -8.15 2.56
CA THR A 63 14.75 -7.22 1.42
C THR A 63 16.00 -7.26 0.53
N LEU A 64 17.19 -7.28 1.13
CA LEU A 64 18.45 -7.37 0.39
C LEU A 64 18.49 -8.67 -0.42
N VAL A 65 18.30 -9.83 0.21
CA VAL A 65 18.37 -11.14 -0.45
C VAL A 65 17.38 -11.25 -1.61
N PHE A 66 16.13 -10.81 -1.41
CA PHE A 66 15.12 -10.88 -2.47
C PHE A 66 15.25 -9.78 -3.54
N SER A 67 16.05 -8.75 -3.30
CA SER A 67 16.40 -7.75 -4.33
C SER A 67 17.60 -8.13 -5.19
N LEU A 68 18.52 -8.99 -4.70
CA LEU A 68 19.72 -9.42 -5.44
C LEU A 68 19.41 -10.00 -6.83
N PRO A 69 18.41 -10.89 -7.02
CA PRO A 69 18.10 -11.40 -8.35
C PRO A 69 17.73 -10.30 -9.34
N ILE A 70 17.03 -9.26 -8.88
CA ILE A 70 16.64 -8.13 -9.71
C ILE A 70 17.88 -7.30 -10.07
N LEU A 71 18.75 -7.03 -9.09
CA LEU A 71 19.97 -6.24 -9.28
C LEU A 71 20.96 -6.89 -10.26
N PHE A 72 21.05 -8.21 -10.31
CA PHE A 72 22.00 -8.93 -11.17
C PHE A 72 21.41 -9.43 -12.49
N THR A 73 20.09 -9.65 -12.57
CA THR A 73 19.47 -10.30 -13.75
C THR A 73 18.75 -9.31 -14.66
N VAL A 74 18.29 -8.16 -14.15
CA VAL A 74 17.55 -7.19 -14.96
C VAL A 74 18.54 -6.33 -15.75
N PRO A 75 18.51 -6.35 -17.10
CA PRO A 75 19.38 -5.51 -17.91
C PRO A 75 19.08 -4.04 -17.65
N GLU A 76 20.13 -3.24 -17.45
CA GLU A 76 19.98 -1.81 -17.30
C GLU A 76 19.54 -1.19 -18.64
N ILE A 77 18.55 -0.29 -18.59
CA ILE A 77 18.11 0.43 -19.79
C ILE A 77 19.26 1.34 -20.21
N GLU A 78 19.75 1.19 -21.45
CA GLU A 78 20.84 2.00 -21.96
C GLU A 78 20.59 3.49 -21.69
N ALA A 79 21.56 4.13 -21.03
CA ALA A 79 21.48 5.54 -20.74
C ALA A 79 21.34 6.29 -22.07
N ASN A 80 20.22 7.00 -22.24
CA ASN A 80 20.01 7.80 -23.43
C ASN A 80 21.00 8.97 -23.42
N ASN A 81 22.12 8.79 -24.12
CA ASN A 81 23.25 9.74 -24.22
C ASN A 81 22.86 11.10 -24.82
N ARG A 82 21.61 11.28 -25.27
CA ARG A 82 21.06 12.58 -25.72
C ARG A 82 20.41 13.41 -24.61
N ARG A 83 20.38 12.94 -23.34
CA ARG A 83 19.82 13.74 -22.25
C ARG A 83 20.75 14.91 -21.92
N MET A 84 20.26 16.13 -22.15
CA MET A 84 20.92 17.35 -21.69
C MET A 84 21.15 17.26 -20.18
N LYS A 85 22.39 17.48 -19.74
CA LYS A 85 22.69 17.65 -18.31
C LYS A 85 22.05 18.96 -17.87
N VAL A 86 21.00 18.86 -17.08
CA VAL A 86 20.27 20.02 -16.55
C VAL A 86 20.80 20.34 -15.15
N GLY A 87 20.98 21.61 -14.82
CA GLY A 87 21.34 22.00 -13.44
C GLY A 87 20.23 21.66 -12.44
N PHE A 88 20.55 21.59 -11.14
CA PHE A 88 19.59 21.23 -10.08
C PHE A 88 18.32 22.10 -10.11
N PHE A 89 18.46 23.43 -10.08
CA PHE A 89 17.31 24.35 -10.15
C PHE A 89 16.56 24.29 -11.48
N GLN A 90 17.29 24.11 -12.58
CA GLN A 90 16.70 23.99 -13.91
C GLN A 90 15.92 22.68 -14.08
N SER A 91 16.26 21.63 -13.32
CA SER A 91 15.51 20.37 -13.31
C SER A 91 14.08 20.56 -12.77
N TYR A 92 13.87 21.47 -11.79
CA TYR A 92 12.52 21.82 -11.33
C TYR A 92 11.72 22.57 -12.40
N VAL A 93 12.37 23.47 -13.14
CA VAL A 93 11.71 24.18 -14.25
C VAL A 93 11.31 23.21 -15.36
N VAL A 94 12.19 22.26 -15.70
CA VAL A 94 11.89 21.19 -16.66
C VAL A 94 10.74 20.34 -16.15
N LEU A 95 10.75 19.91 -14.89
CA LEU A 95 9.65 19.14 -14.28
C LEU A 95 8.30 19.87 -14.38
N VAL A 96 8.25 21.16 -14.02
CA VAL A 96 7.01 21.95 -14.11
C VAL A 96 6.54 22.08 -15.56
N ARG A 97 7.47 22.29 -16.49
CA ARG A 97 7.17 22.34 -17.93
C ARG A 97 6.64 21.00 -18.44
N ASP A 98 7.22 19.89 -18.00
CA ASP A 98 6.83 18.55 -18.41
C ASP A 98 5.44 18.19 -17.84
N ILE A 99 5.15 18.58 -16.59
CA ILE A 99 3.79 18.51 -16.01
C ILE A 99 2.80 19.37 -16.82
N ALA A 100 3.18 20.59 -17.19
CA ALA A 100 2.34 21.47 -17.99
C ALA A 100 2.09 20.92 -19.40
N ALA A 101 3.09 20.29 -20.02
CA ALA A 101 2.95 19.58 -21.28
C ALA A 101 2.02 18.38 -21.12
N LEU A 102 2.20 17.58 -20.07
CA LEU A 102 1.38 16.42 -19.76
C LEU A 102 -0.08 16.80 -19.52
N TRP A 103 -0.35 17.95 -18.90
CA TRP A 103 -1.70 18.51 -18.73
C TRP A 103 -2.39 18.82 -20.06
N ARG A 104 -1.65 19.34 -21.04
CA ARG A 104 -2.17 19.69 -22.37
C ARG A 104 -2.35 18.46 -23.27
N GLU A 105 -1.41 17.52 -23.21
CA GLU A 105 -1.39 16.31 -24.05
C GLU A 105 -2.29 15.20 -23.49
N SER A 106 -2.32 15.02 -22.17
CA SER A 106 -2.98 13.88 -21.51
C SER A 106 -3.59 14.27 -20.17
N ARG A 107 -4.59 15.16 -20.20
CA ARG A 107 -5.29 15.65 -19.01
C ARG A 107 -5.81 14.51 -18.11
N ASN A 108 -6.25 13.40 -18.71
CA ASN A 108 -6.70 12.22 -17.99
C ASN A 108 -5.60 11.58 -17.12
N THR A 109 -4.35 11.59 -17.58
CA THR A 109 -3.20 11.09 -16.82
C THR A 109 -2.95 11.96 -15.60
N VAL A 110 -2.94 13.28 -15.75
CA VAL A 110 -2.74 14.19 -14.61
C VAL A 110 -3.90 14.11 -13.62
N LEU A 111 -5.14 14.03 -14.09
CA LEU A 111 -6.31 13.82 -13.22
C LEU A 111 -6.18 12.51 -12.46
N PHE A 112 -5.72 11.43 -13.10
CA PHE A 112 -5.46 10.17 -12.42
C PHE A 112 -4.32 10.28 -11.39
N LEU A 113 -3.24 11.02 -11.67
CA LEU A 113 -2.16 11.24 -10.70
C LEU A 113 -2.68 11.95 -9.43
N ILE A 114 -3.56 12.94 -9.58
CA ILE A 114 -4.19 13.65 -8.46
C ILE A 114 -5.15 12.72 -7.70
N SER A 115 -6.08 12.08 -8.40
CA SER A 115 -7.03 11.15 -7.77
C SER A 115 -6.32 10.01 -7.06
N SER A 116 -5.27 9.46 -7.68
CA SER A 116 -4.48 8.37 -7.09
C SER A 116 -3.63 8.78 -5.93
N ALA A 117 -3.11 10.00 -5.87
CA ALA A 117 -2.48 10.51 -4.66
C ALA A 117 -3.48 10.51 -3.49
N LEU A 118 -4.69 11.04 -3.71
CA LEU A 118 -5.73 11.13 -2.67
C LEU A 118 -6.17 9.76 -2.15
N PHE A 119 -6.58 8.84 -3.03
CA PHE A 119 -7.06 7.55 -2.52
C PHE A 119 -5.93 6.69 -1.97
N ARG A 120 -4.69 6.77 -2.50
CA ARG A 120 -3.56 6.01 -1.94
C ARG A 120 -3.20 6.46 -0.54
N ASP A 121 -3.24 7.76 -0.29
CA ASP A 121 -3.08 8.31 1.05
C ASP A 121 -4.20 7.81 1.97
N GLY A 122 -5.46 7.81 1.51
CA GLY A 122 -6.58 7.21 2.23
C GLY A 122 -6.36 5.73 2.58
N LEU A 123 -5.86 4.91 1.63
CA LEU A 123 -5.52 3.50 1.88
C LEU A 123 -4.44 3.33 2.96
N VAL A 124 -3.41 4.18 2.95
CA VAL A 124 -2.39 4.20 4.00
C VAL A 124 -2.99 4.61 5.35
N GLY A 125 -3.90 5.59 5.33
CA GLY A 125 -4.67 6.01 6.50
C GLY A 125 -5.47 4.87 7.12
N VAL A 126 -6.21 4.09 6.31
CA VAL A 126 -6.99 2.93 6.78
C VAL A 126 -6.10 1.91 7.50
N PHE A 127 -4.90 1.63 7.01
CA PHE A 127 -3.98 0.72 7.71
C PHE A 127 -3.40 1.33 8.98
N THR A 128 -3.01 2.61 8.94
CA THR A 128 -2.35 3.30 10.05
C THR A 128 -3.31 3.49 11.22
N PHE A 129 -4.51 4.02 10.94
CA PHE A 129 -5.52 4.32 11.95
C PHE A 129 -6.42 3.13 12.26
N GLY A 130 -6.52 2.14 11.38
CA GLY A 130 -7.31 0.93 11.62
C GLY A 130 -6.86 0.18 12.88
N GLY A 131 -5.55 -0.01 13.07
CA GLY A 131 -5.02 -0.63 14.29
C GLY A 131 -5.26 0.20 15.55
N ILE A 132 -5.18 1.54 15.42
CA ILE A 132 -5.44 2.47 16.52
C ILE A 132 -6.91 2.42 16.94
N LEU A 133 -7.85 2.44 15.98
CA LEU A 133 -9.29 2.33 16.23
C LEU A 133 -9.66 0.96 16.80
N ALA A 134 -9.04 -0.12 16.31
CA ALA A 134 -9.25 -1.47 16.82
C ALA A 134 -8.98 -1.55 18.33
N GLN A 135 -7.86 -0.98 18.77
CA GLN A 135 -7.47 -0.98 20.18
C GLN A 135 -8.23 0.06 21.00
N GLY A 136 -8.32 1.30 20.52
CA GLY A 136 -8.88 2.42 21.27
C GLY A 136 -10.41 2.35 21.41
N THR A 137 -11.12 2.07 20.32
CA THR A 137 -12.59 2.13 20.28
C THR A 137 -13.24 0.75 20.40
N PHE A 138 -12.65 -0.27 19.75
CA PHE A 138 -13.23 -1.62 19.71
C PHE A 138 -12.66 -2.59 20.76
N GLY A 139 -11.76 -2.10 21.63
CA GLY A 139 -11.26 -2.83 22.79
C GLY A 139 -10.33 -4.02 22.46
N PHE A 140 -9.68 -4.03 21.30
CA PHE A 140 -8.73 -5.08 20.96
C PHE A 140 -7.52 -5.05 21.90
N SER A 141 -7.16 -6.20 22.46
CA SER A 141 -5.84 -6.39 23.05
C SER A 141 -4.74 -6.26 21.98
N SER A 142 -3.52 -5.90 22.39
CA SER A 142 -2.38 -5.79 21.48
C SER A 142 -2.14 -7.08 20.66
N GLY A 143 -2.36 -8.25 21.24
CA GLY A 143 -2.26 -9.53 20.53
C GLY A 143 -3.36 -9.70 19.46
N GLN A 144 -4.60 -9.30 19.75
CA GLN A 144 -5.69 -9.34 18.78
C GLN A 144 -5.45 -8.39 17.59
N VAL A 145 -4.85 -7.22 17.82
CA VAL A 145 -4.47 -6.30 16.73
C VAL A 145 -3.46 -6.96 15.78
N ILE A 146 -2.46 -7.67 16.33
CA ILE A 146 -1.48 -8.40 15.52
C ILE A 146 -2.15 -9.51 14.71
N ILE A 147 -2.99 -10.33 15.34
CA ILE A 147 -3.71 -11.41 14.65
C ILE A 147 -4.62 -10.85 13.55
N PHE A 148 -5.32 -9.76 13.82
CA PHE A 148 -6.15 -9.08 12.83
C PHE A 148 -5.30 -8.53 11.68
N ALA A 149 -4.15 -7.91 11.94
CA ALA A 149 -3.25 -7.43 10.91
C ALA A 149 -2.76 -8.57 9.99
N ILE A 150 -2.51 -9.76 10.54
CA ILE A 150 -2.17 -10.96 9.76
C ILE A 150 -3.33 -11.36 8.86
N ALA A 151 -4.52 -11.52 9.44
CA ALA A 151 -5.72 -11.90 8.70
C ALA A 151 -6.05 -10.89 7.58
N ALA A 152 -5.95 -9.60 7.88
CA ALA A 152 -6.13 -8.50 6.93
C ALA A 152 -5.14 -8.60 5.75
N ASN A 153 -3.86 -8.86 6.03
CA ASN A 153 -2.85 -9.03 4.96
C ASN A 153 -3.11 -10.26 4.10
N VAL A 154 -3.52 -11.39 4.70
CA VAL A 154 -3.90 -12.60 3.95
C VAL A 154 -5.08 -12.31 3.02
N VAL A 155 -6.14 -11.69 3.55
CA VAL A 155 -7.33 -11.33 2.77
C VAL A 155 -6.97 -10.35 1.65
N ALA A 156 -6.18 -9.32 1.94
CA ALA A 156 -5.69 -8.36 0.94
C ALA A 156 -4.83 -9.02 -0.14
N GLY A 157 -3.96 -9.96 0.23
CA GLY A 157 -3.12 -10.70 -0.72
C GLY A 157 -3.95 -11.57 -1.68
N VAL A 158 -4.88 -12.37 -1.12
CA VAL A 158 -5.78 -13.23 -1.91
C VAL A 158 -6.67 -12.38 -2.82
N SER A 159 -7.27 -11.30 -2.30
CA SER A 159 -8.12 -10.43 -3.09
C SER A 159 -7.36 -9.73 -4.22
N THR A 160 -6.11 -9.31 -3.97
CA THR A 160 -5.27 -8.69 -4.99
C THR A 160 -4.97 -9.65 -6.13
N PHE A 161 -4.63 -10.90 -5.80
CA PHE A 161 -4.37 -11.93 -6.80
C PHE A 161 -5.60 -12.17 -7.67
N ILE A 162 -6.77 -12.34 -7.04
CA ILE A 162 -8.05 -12.52 -7.73
C ILE A 162 -8.39 -11.29 -8.59
N SER A 163 -8.21 -10.08 -8.05
CA SER A 163 -8.49 -8.83 -8.78
C SER A 163 -7.61 -8.62 -10.00
N GLY A 164 -6.40 -9.20 -10.04
CA GLY A 164 -5.52 -9.14 -11.22
C GLY A 164 -6.17 -9.80 -12.44
N LEU A 165 -7.00 -10.82 -12.24
CA LEU A 165 -7.80 -11.45 -13.30
C LEU A 165 -8.91 -10.52 -13.80
N PHE A 166 -9.55 -9.80 -12.88
CA PHE A 166 -10.59 -8.83 -13.18
C PHE A 166 -10.04 -7.59 -13.90
N ASP A 167 -8.84 -7.13 -13.55
CA ASP A 167 -8.13 -6.02 -14.20
C ASP A 167 -7.82 -6.33 -15.68
N ASP A 168 -7.37 -7.56 -15.97
CA ASP A 168 -7.13 -8.00 -17.34
C ASP A 168 -8.44 -8.11 -18.15
N ARG A 169 -9.55 -8.53 -17.52
CA ARG A 169 -10.83 -8.77 -18.21
C ARG A 169 -11.69 -7.51 -18.40
N PHE A 170 -11.83 -6.69 -17.36
CA PHE A 170 -12.73 -5.52 -17.33
C PHE A 170 -11.98 -4.19 -17.40
N GLY A 171 -10.65 -4.23 -17.27
CA GLY A 171 -9.81 -3.04 -17.17
C GLY A 171 -9.64 -2.56 -15.73
N ALA A 172 -8.55 -1.84 -15.50
CA ALA A 172 -8.19 -1.37 -14.17
C ALA A 172 -9.18 -0.34 -13.59
N LYS A 173 -9.79 0.53 -14.41
CA LYS A 173 -10.67 1.60 -13.90
C LYS A 173 -11.90 1.06 -13.14
N PRO A 174 -12.69 0.11 -13.68
CA PRO A 174 -13.75 -0.54 -12.90
C PRO A 174 -13.27 -1.16 -11.59
N VAL A 175 -12.12 -1.84 -11.60
CA VAL A 175 -11.56 -2.47 -10.39
C VAL A 175 -11.24 -1.42 -9.32
N ILE A 176 -10.63 -0.30 -9.70
CA ILE A 176 -10.37 0.82 -8.80
C ILE A 176 -11.67 1.37 -8.23
N VAL A 177 -12.66 1.69 -9.08
CA VAL A 177 -13.93 2.28 -8.62
C VAL A 177 -14.69 1.35 -7.69
N VAL A 178 -14.82 0.06 -8.03
CA VAL A 178 -15.48 -0.94 -7.18
C VAL A 178 -14.76 -1.07 -5.84
N SER A 179 -13.43 -1.06 -5.84
CA SER A 179 -12.64 -1.14 -4.60
C SER A 179 -12.82 0.09 -3.72
N LEU A 180 -12.81 1.29 -4.30
CA LEU A 180 -13.02 2.53 -3.55
C LEU A 180 -14.45 2.64 -3.00
N VAL A 181 -15.46 2.27 -3.79
CA VAL A 181 -16.85 2.22 -3.32
C VAL A 181 -16.99 1.17 -2.20
N GLY A 182 -16.40 -0.01 -2.38
CA GLY A 182 -16.38 -1.07 -1.36
C GLY A 182 -15.73 -0.61 -0.06
N LEU A 183 -14.62 0.11 -0.13
CA LEU A 183 -13.97 0.70 1.05
C LEU A 183 -14.85 1.71 1.77
N ILE A 184 -15.50 2.61 1.03
CA ILE A 184 -16.40 3.61 1.60
C ILE A 184 -17.59 2.93 2.28
N LEU A 185 -18.24 1.99 1.60
CA LEU A 185 -19.38 1.25 2.15
C LEU A 185 -19.00 0.43 3.38
N ALA A 186 -17.85 -0.26 3.35
CA ALA A 186 -17.37 -1.03 4.48
C ALA A 186 -16.97 -0.13 5.66
N GLY A 187 -16.35 1.02 5.40
CA GLY A 187 -16.02 2.00 6.43
C GLY A 187 -17.26 2.59 7.10
N ILE A 188 -18.26 2.97 6.31
CA ILE A 188 -19.58 3.41 6.82
C ILE A 188 -20.26 2.28 7.61
N GLY A 189 -20.18 1.04 7.12
CA GLY A 189 -20.71 -0.13 7.79
C GLY A 189 -20.08 -0.35 9.17
N VAL A 190 -18.74 -0.26 9.27
CA VAL A 190 -18.02 -0.35 10.56
C VAL A 190 -18.42 0.78 11.50
N PHE A 191 -18.59 2.01 10.99
CA PHE A 191 -19.01 3.16 11.78
C PHE A 191 -20.39 2.95 12.42
N PHE A 192 -21.40 2.54 11.63
CA PHE A 192 -22.73 2.28 12.18
C PHE A 192 -22.78 1.01 13.03
N ALA A 193 -21.92 0.03 12.76
CA ALA A 193 -21.84 -1.20 13.54
C ALA A 193 -20.92 -1.09 14.77
N HIS A 194 -20.50 0.12 15.17
CA HIS A 194 -19.57 0.29 16.28
C HIS A 194 -20.08 -0.31 17.61
N ASP A 195 -21.40 -0.23 17.85
CA ASP A 195 -22.06 -0.76 19.05
C ASP A 195 -21.97 -2.30 19.19
N LEU A 196 -21.72 -3.01 18.10
CA LEU A 196 -21.54 -4.47 18.09
C LEU A 196 -20.15 -4.90 18.59
N GLY A 197 -19.26 -3.94 18.89
CA GLY A 197 -17.96 -4.18 19.49
C GLY A 197 -16.98 -4.92 18.56
N ALA A 198 -16.06 -5.68 19.15
CA ALA A 198 -14.89 -6.23 18.47
C ALA A 198 -15.23 -7.13 17.25
N GLY A 199 -16.36 -7.85 17.29
CA GLY A 199 -16.80 -8.71 16.19
C GLY A 199 -17.13 -7.93 14.91
N ALA A 200 -17.76 -6.76 15.04
CA ALA A 200 -18.10 -5.92 13.89
C ALA A 200 -16.84 -5.32 13.24
N PHE A 201 -15.87 -4.89 14.05
CA PHE A 201 -14.58 -4.44 13.52
C PHE A 201 -13.85 -5.56 12.80
N TRP A 202 -13.90 -6.80 13.31
CA TRP A 202 -13.25 -7.94 12.68
C TRP A 202 -13.84 -8.21 11.29
N VAL A 203 -15.16 -8.32 11.18
CA VAL A 203 -15.84 -8.57 9.90
C VAL A 203 -15.65 -7.39 8.95
N GLY A 204 -15.97 -6.17 9.37
CA GLY A 204 -15.89 -4.99 8.53
C GLY A 204 -14.45 -4.62 8.14
N GLY A 205 -13.50 -4.82 9.04
CA GLY A 205 -12.07 -4.62 8.81
C GLY A 205 -11.48 -5.61 7.80
N LEU A 206 -11.93 -6.87 7.79
CA LEU A 206 -11.53 -7.82 6.75
C LEU A 206 -12.19 -7.49 5.40
N ILE A 207 -13.44 -7.04 5.39
CA ILE A 207 -14.09 -6.55 4.17
C ILE A 207 -13.34 -5.32 3.63
N LEU A 208 -12.93 -4.39 4.48
CA LEU A 208 -12.07 -3.26 4.08
C LEU A 208 -10.78 -3.77 3.43
N SER A 209 -10.10 -4.71 4.08
CA SER A 209 -8.84 -5.28 3.62
C SER A 209 -8.96 -5.97 2.25
N LEU A 210 -10.13 -6.56 1.95
CA LEU A 210 -10.43 -7.14 0.65
C LEU A 210 -10.25 -6.14 -0.49
N PHE A 211 -10.58 -4.87 -0.28
CA PHE A 211 -10.58 -3.85 -1.33
C PHE A 211 -9.29 -3.04 -1.42
N VAL A 212 -8.45 -3.03 -0.38
CA VAL A 212 -7.22 -2.23 -0.36
C VAL A 212 -6.23 -2.70 -1.44
N GLY A 213 -5.91 -3.99 -1.44
CA GLY A 213 -4.93 -4.57 -2.35
C GLY A 213 -5.31 -4.44 -3.85
N PRO A 214 -6.56 -4.76 -4.24
CA PRO A 214 -7.07 -4.52 -5.59
C PRO A 214 -6.95 -3.06 -6.05
N ALA A 215 -7.30 -2.09 -5.19
CA ALA A 215 -7.16 -0.68 -5.51
C ALA A 215 -5.70 -0.30 -5.81
N GLN A 216 -4.73 -0.82 -5.04
CA GLN A 216 -3.31 -0.53 -5.23
C GLN A 216 -2.73 -1.18 -6.49
N SER A 217 -3.05 -2.45 -6.74
CA SER A 217 -2.57 -3.18 -7.91
C SER A 217 -3.14 -2.62 -9.21
N ALA A 218 -4.46 -2.42 -9.27
CA ALA A 218 -5.13 -1.88 -10.44
C ALA A 218 -4.67 -0.45 -10.76
N SER A 219 -4.34 0.36 -9.75
CA SER A 219 -3.82 1.72 -9.98
C SER A 219 -2.50 1.73 -10.75
N ARG A 220 -1.59 0.78 -10.45
CA ARG A 220 -0.33 0.65 -11.21
C ARG A 220 -0.59 0.20 -12.63
N THR A 221 -1.48 -0.77 -12.83
CA THR A 221 -1.86 -1.22 -14.18
C THR A 221 -2.53 -0.11 -14.98
N PHE A 222 -3.41 0.66 -14.36
CA PHE A 222 -4.08 1.78 -15.02
C PHE A 222 -3.05 2.82 -15.46
N LEU A 223 -2.10 3.18 -14.59
CA LEU A 223 -1.01 4.08 -14.93
C LEU A 223 -0.22 3.57 -16.14
N ALA A 224 0.17 2.29 -16.13
CA ALA A 224 0.90 1.69 -17.25
C ALA A 224 0.13 1.76 -18.58
N ARG A 225 -1.21 1.66 -18.55
CA ARG A 225 -2.05 1.70 -19.76
C ARG A 225 -2.31 3.12 -20.28
N ILE A 226 -2.35 4.13 -19.42
CA ILE A 226 -2.59 5.53 -19.82
C ILE A 226 -1.31 6.31 -20.11
N THR A 227 -0.14 5.76 -19.73
CA THR A 227 1.14 6.45 -19.91
C THR A 227 1.52 6.51 -21.38
N PRO A 228 1.82 7.70 -21.93
CA PRO A 228 2.34 7.83 -23.30
C PRO A 228 3.67 7.07 -23.47
N ALA A 229 3.83 6.43 -24.63
CA ALA A 229 5.05 5.69 -24.95
C ALA A 229 6.29 6.60 -24.89
N GLY A 230 7.36 6.13 -24.23
CA GLY A 230 8.60 6.88 -24.04
C GLY A 230 8.58 7.87 -22.89
N ARG A 231 7.46 8.00 -22.17
CA ARG A 231 7.35 8.80 -20.93
C ARG A 231 7.06 7.93 -19.70
N GLU A 232 7.32 6.63 -19.77
CA GLU A 232 7.04 5.69 -18.67
C GLU A 232 7.76 6.10 -17.39
N GLY A 233 9.07 6.37 -17.47
CA GLY A 233 9.86 6.76 -16.31
C GLY A 233 9.40 8.08 -15.67
N GLU A 234 9.00 9.06 -16.48
CA GLU A 234 8.51 10.36 -16.00
C GLU A 234 7.18 10.20 -15.27
N VAL A 235 6.19 9.54 -15.88
CA VAL A 235 4.84 9.40 -15.31
C VAL A 235 4.84 8.47 -14.09
N PHE A 236 5.62 7.39 -14.10
CA PHE A 236 5.80 6.54 -12.90
C PHE A 236 6.55 7.27 -11.78
N GLY A 237 7.53 8.11 -12.11
CA GLY A 237 8.22 8.97 -11.16
C GLY A 237 7.28 9.99 -10.51
N LEU A 238 6.45 10.66 -11.33
CA LEU A 238 5.41 11.57 -10.85
C LEU A 238 4.41 10.83 -9.96
N TYR A 239 3.94 9.64 -10.35
CA TYR A 239 3.04 8.83 -9.54
C TYR A 239 3.63 8.42 -8.18
N ALA A 240 4.90 8.05 -8.13
CA ALA A 240 5.57 7.75 -6.86
C ALA A 240 5.66 9.00 -5.97
N THR A 241 6.00 10.14 -6.57
CA THR A 241 6.21 11.41 -5.87
C THR A 241 4.91 12.02 -5.36
N THR A 242 3.86 12.09 -6.19
CA THR A 242 2.57 12.68 -5.80
C THR A 242 1.92 11.93 -4.64
N GLY A 243 2.04 10.59 -4.62
CA GLY A 243 1.55 9.79 -3.51
C GLY A 243 2.27 10.07 -2.19
N ARG A 244 3.56 10.42 -2.24
CA ARG A 244 4.31 10.85 -1.04
C ARG A 244 4.01 12.30 -0.67
N ALA A 245 3.82 13.17 -1.65
CA ALA A 245 3.53 14.58 -1.41
C ALA A 245 2.22 14.79 -0.64
N VAL A 246 1.22 13.93 -0.83
CA VAL A 246 -0.10 14.03 -0.18
C VAL A 246 -0.18 13.18 1.11
N SER A 247 0.90 12.52 1.55
CA SER A 247 0.85 11.54 2.66
C SER A 247 0.51 12.13 4.04
N PHE A 248 0.36 13.46 4.14
CA PHE A 248 -0.05 14.15 5.35
C PHE A 248 -1.57 14.33 5.45
N LEU A 249 -2.31 14.12 4.35
CA LEU A 249 -3.72 14.47 4.27
C LEU A 249 -4.59 13.53 5.12
N ALA A 250 -4.37 12.23 5.08
CA ALA A 250 -5.12 11.26 5.89
C ALA A 250 -4.89 11.49 7.39
N PRO A 251 -3.65 11.64 7.91
CA PRO A 251 -3.44 12.01 9.31
C PRO A 251 -4.06 13.36 9.71
N LEU A 252 -3.98 14.36 8.83
CA LEU A 252 -4.58 15.67 9.08
C LEU A 252 -6.10 15.58 9.17
N LEU A 253 -6.74 14.91 8.21
CA LEU A 253 -8.19 14.72 8.20
C LEU A 253 -8.65 13.89 9.41
N PHE A 254 -7.95 12.79 9.71
CA PHE A 254 -8.24 11.98 10.89
C PHE A 254 -8.18 12.82 12.17
N SER A 255 -7.11 13.59 12.36
CA SER A 255 -6.95 14.44 13.54
C SER A 255 -8.00 15.55 13.61
N ALA A 256 -8.34 16.16 12.47
CA ALA A 256 -9.37 17.19 12.41
C ALA A 256 -10.76 16.63 12.74
N PHE A 257 -11.13 15.48 12.19
CA PHE A 257 -12.42 14.83 12.50
C PHE A 257 -12.52 14.40 13.96
N VAL A 258 -11.46 13.82 14.53
CA VAL A 258 -11.41 13.48 15.96
C VAL A 258 -11.57 14.73 16.82
N ALA A 259 -10.87 15.83 16.48
CA ALA A 259 -10.97 17.08 17.22
C ALA A 259 -12.37 17.73 17.15
N ILE A 260 -13.04 17.67 16.00
CA ILE A 260 -14.39 18.23 15.81
C ILE A 260 -15.46 17.34 16.46
N ALA A 261 -15.34 16.01 16.31
CA ALA A 261 -16.32 15.07 16.84
C ALA A 261 -16.20 14.86 18.36
N GLY A 262 -15.05 15.20 18.96
CA GLY A 262 -14.82 15.12 20.40
C GLY A 262 -14.76 13.70 20.97
N ALA A 263 -14.55 12.69 20.11
CA ALA A 263 -14.56 11.28 20.49
C ALA A 263 -13.26 10.57 20.09
N GLN A 264 -12.60 9.96 21.08
CA GLN A 264 -11.72 8.81 20.92
C GLN A 264 -12.31 7.64 21.72
#